data_AF-A0A815SQZ5-F1
#
_entry.id   AF-A0A815SQZ5-F1
#
_cell.length_a   1.000
_cell.length_b   1.000
_cell.length_c   1.000
_cell.angle_alpha   90.00
_cell.angle_beta   90.00
_cell.angle_gamma   90.00
#
_symmetry.space_group_name_H-M   'P 1'
#
loop_
_entity.id
_entity.type
_entity.pdbx_description
1 polymer ?
#
loop_
_entity_poly.entity_id
_entity_poly.type
_entity_poly.pdbx_seq_one_letter_code
_entity_poly.pdbx_strand_id
1 'polypeptide(L)'
;MASKNRRPQSTDNNTRLLQNNILCQYGTECHAFNRLMQNGYRTDDIEHCSIYFHQGRRCGITVNENFGSRRFISAYLHWDESYSANRRITFWNGKVSEGDLVRELEINGFGHVMELSTGVFKSLDEVVREQLRDPRHQQIGSPLSYDQMLSIILYTSTDVYADLRRDEIYYFVQNFEKINSVGKRDYKSQKWPVFGKVLNTAICCLNDSDNSYRPKTVYHGLQNIEIDPATFNNHGPVPELAKHHHFRYGTFISTSWDKQVALSFRGDKGSLLEIDTTDTLVNHTWKLIGADVSWISKFPIECEFLMTRGAVFQIENINFDNEQNCQVVKVSAGYGSHRGESFSCTNHCGYWCNCATTPSDHL
;
A
#
# COMPACT_ATOMS: atom_id res chain seq x y z
N MET A 1 -30.89 0.21 58.28
CA MET A 1 -31.79 0.09 57.11
C MET A 1 -30.98 0.42 55.88
N ALA A 2 -30.58 -0.61 55.13
CA ALA A 2 -29.51 -0.55 54.13
C ALA A 2 -30.05 -0.32 52.70
N SER A 3 -29.38 0.59 51.99
CA SER A 3 -29.60 0.98 50.61
C SER A 3 -29.28 -0.17 49.63
N LYS A 4 -30.20 -0.46 48.71
CA LYS A 4 -30.06 -1.47 47.66
C LYS A 4 -29.43 -0.85 46.41
N ASN A 5 -28.17 -1.20 46.14
CA ASN A 5 -27.50 -0.97 44.85
C ASN A 5 -28.05 -1.93 43.78
N ARG A 6 -28.62 -1.40 42.72
CA ARG A 6 -28.88 -2.12 41.45
C ARG A 6 -27.64 -2.01 40.57
N ARG A 7 -27.10 -3.15 40.12
CA ARG A 7 -26.09 -3.21 39.06
C ARG A 7 -26.77 -3.14 37.68
N PRO A 8 -26.18 -2.48 36.67
CA PRO A 8 -26.62 -2.61 35.30
C PRO A 8 -26.12 -3.93 34.71
N GLN A 9 -26.99 -4.63 33.98
CA GLN A 9 -26.61 -5.68 33.04
C GLN A 9 -26.10 -4.99 31.78
N SER A 10 -24.82 -5.18 31.44
CA SER A 10 -24.28 -4.79 30.13
C SER A 10 -24.20 -5.99 29.21
N THR A 11 -24.54 -5.70 27.95
CA THR A 11 -24.65 -6.56 26.79
C THR A 11 -23.29 -7.02 26.27
N ASP A 12 -22.89 -8.25 26.58
CA ASP A 12 -21.67 -8.91 26.08
C ASP A 12 -21.99 -10.02 25.05
N ASN A 13 -22.74 -9.69 23.99
CA ASN A 13 -23.06 -10.68 22.93
C ASN A 13 -22.37 -10.42 21.58
N ASN A 14 -21.71 -9.27 21.37
CA ASN A 14 -21.06 -8.95 20.09
C ASN A 14 -19.54 -9.18 20.07
N THR A 15 -18.89 -9.39 21.22
CA THR A 15 -17.43 -9.58 21.31
C THR A 15 -17.00 -11.04 21.12
N ARG A 16 -17.94 -11.99 20.96
CA ARG A 16 -17.67 -13.44 20.89
C ARG A 16 -17.62 -14.03 19.48
N LEU A 17 -17.97 -13.28 18.43
CA LEU A 17 -18.10 -13.83 17.07
C LEU A 17 -16.81 -13.79 16.23
N LEU A 18 -15.73 -13.15 16.69
CA LEU A 18 -14.48 -13.02 15.90
C LEU A 18 -13.27 -13.72 16.52
N GLN A 19 -13.44 -14.45 17.64
CA GLN A 19 -12.35 -15.24 18.27
C GLN A 19 -12.25 -16.69 17.77
N ASN A 20 -13.09 -17.12 16.82
CA ASN A 20 -13.20 -18.52 16.42
C ASN A 20 -12.91 -18.79 14.93
N ASN A 21 -11.96 -18.09 14.31
CA ASN A 21 -11.38 -18.66 13.09
C ASN A 21 -10.51 -19.84 13.54
N ILE A 22 -11.10 -21.03 13.51
CA ILE A 22 -10.42 -22.28 13.81
C ILE A 22 -9.25 -22.39 12.84
N LEU A 23 -8.03 -22.57 13.35
CA LEU A 23 -6.87 -22.85 12.52
C LEU A 23 -7.21 -24.07 11.65
N CYS A 24 -7.09 -23.92 10.32
CA CYS A 24 -7.27 -25.05 9.44
C CYS A 24 -6.26 -26.13 9.84
N GLN A 25 -6.73 -27.32 10.22
CA GLN A 25 -5.85 -28.43 10.60
C GLN A 25 -4.88 -28.85 9.50
N TYR A 26 -5.22 -28.54 8.24
CA TYR A 26 -4.39 -28.82 7.07
C TYR A 26 -3.46 -27.64 6.71
N GLY A 27 -3.59 -26.49 7.38
CA GLY A 27 -2.75 -25.30 7.16
C GLY A 27 -2.56 -24.96 5.69
N THR A 28 -1.30 -24.90 5.26
CA THR A 28 -0.87 -24.62 3.89
C THR A 28 -1.15 -25.77 2.90
N GLU A 29 -1.44 -26.98 3.37
CA GLU A 29 -1.76 -28.14 2.53
C GLU A 29 -3.27 -28.29 2.27
N CYS A 30 -4.10 -27.41 2.84
CA CYS A 30 -5.54 -27.45 2.62
C CYS A 30 -5.88 -27.38 1.12
N HIS A 31 -6.57 -28.40 0.61
CA HIS A 31 -6.95 -28.48 -0.80
C HIS A 31 -7.89 -27.36 -1.23
N ALA A 32 -8.81 -26.94 -0.38
CA ALA A 32 -9.72 -25.83 -0.66
C ALA A 32 -8.93 -24.52 -0.84
N PHE A 33 -8.05 -24.23 0.12
CA PHE A 33 -7.15 -23.08 0.05
C PHE A 33 -6.24 -23.13 -1.18
N ASN A 34 -5.63 -24.29 -1.45
CA ASN A 34 -4.75 -24.45 -2.61
C ASN A 34 -5.47 -24.32 -3.95
N ARG A 35 -6.71 -24.78 -4.06
CA ARG A 35 -7.53 -24.58 -5.26
C ARG A 35 -7.87 -23.12 -5.47
N LEU A 36 -8.29 -22.41 -4.44
CA LEU A 36 -8.55 -20.96 -4.53
C LEU A 36 -7.30 -20.20 -4.97
N MET A 37 -6.14 -20.50 -4.38
CA MET A 37 -4.86 -19.91 -4.78
C MET A 37 -4.42 -20.25 -6.21
N GLN A 38 -5.02 -21.28 -6.83
CA GLN A 38 -4.78 -21.69 -8.22
C GLN A 38 -5.92 -21.28 -9.16
N ASN A 39 -6.73 -20.28 -8.79
CA ASN A 39 -7.89 -19.78 -9.54
C ASN A 39 -9.02 -20.82 -9.69
N GLY A 40 -9.09 -21.81 -8.81
CA GLY A 40 -10.23 -22.71 -8.69
C GLY A 40 -11.31 -22.07 -7.81
N TYR A 41 -12.46 -21.75 -8.39
CA TYR A 41 -13.55 -21.08 -7.67
C TYR A 41 -14.73 -22.02 -7.47
N ARG A 42 -14.62 -22.89 -6.45
CA ARG A 42 -15.77 -23.65 -5.99
C ARG A 42 -16.33 -23.00 -4.72
N THR A 43 -17.65 -22.99 -4.61
CA THR A 43 -18.36 -22.38 -3.47
C THR A 43 -17.94 -23.02 -2.14
N ASP A 44 -17.72 -24.34 -2.12
CA ASP A 44 -17.25 -25.09 -0.93
C ASP A 44 -15.83 -24.70 -0.50
N ASP A 45 -14.98 -24.30 -1.45
CA ASP A 45 -13.63 -23.84 -1.14
C ASP A 45 -13.65 -22.45 -0.48
N ILE A 46 -14.52 -21.55 -0.97
CA ILE A 46 -14.72 -20.19 -0.42
C ILE A 46 -15.31 -20.27 0.99
N GLU A 47 -16.33 -21.09 1.20
CA GLU A 47 -16.93 -21.34 2.51
C GLU A 47 -15.90 -21.91 3.50
N HIS A 48 -15.03 -22.82 3.04
CA HIS A 48 -13.96 -23.33 3.87
C HIS A 48 -12.95 -22.24 4.28
N CYS A 49 -12.50 -21.41 3.34
CA CYS A 49 -11.54 -20.34 3.61
C CYS A 49 -12.13 -19.12 4.32
N SER A 50 -13.47 -19.00 4.41
CA SER A 50 -14.12 -17.99 5.24
C SER A 50 -14.30 -18.42 6.70
N ILE A 51 -14.35 -19.73 6.97
CA ILE A 51 -14.50 -20.31 8.32
C ILE A 51 -13.15 -20.60 8.97
N TYR A 52 -12.19 -21.12 8.21
CA TYR A 52 -10.90 -21.56 8.73
C TYR A 52 -9.79 -20.59 8.38
N PHE A 53 -8.92 -20.29 9.35
CA PHE A 53 -7.70 -19.53 9.09
C PHE A 53 -6.64 -20.47 8.52
N HIS A 54 -6.23 -20.24 7.27
CA HIS A 54 -5.06 -20.86 6.68
C HIS A 54 -3.88 -19.92 6.91
N GLN A 55 -2.86 -20.38 7.63
CA GLN A 55 -1.55 -19.74 7.55
C GLN A 55 -1.18 -19.77 6.08
N GLY A 56 -1.22 -18.62 5.42
CA GLY A 56 -1.09 -18.57 3.96
C GLY A 56 0.13 -19.37 3.54
N ARG A 57 -0.03 -20.24 2.52
CA ARG A 57 1.15 -20.65 1.75
C ARG A 57 1.83 -19.34 1.42
N ARG A 58 3.13 -19.26 1.75
CA ARG A 58 4.08 -18.31 1.17
C ARG A 58 3.46 -17.88 -0.15
N CYS A 59 3.01 -16.63 -0.25
CA CYS A 59 2.75 -16.04 -1.55
C CYS A 59 4.15 -15.87 -2.14
N GLY A 60 4.77 -17.01 -2.45
CA GLY A 60 5.92 -17.10 -3.26
C GLY A 60 5.40 -16.52 -4.55
N ILE A 61 5.76 -15.27 -4.77
CA ILE A 61 6.69 -15.02 -5.86
C ILE A 61 7.67 -16.20 -5.79
N THR A 62 7.34 -17.30 -6.46
CA THR A 62 8.35 -18.24 -6.91
C THR A 62 9.13 -17.35 -7.84
N VAL A 63 10.15 -16.71 -7.29
CA VAL A 63 11.24 -16.17 -8.07
C VAL A 63 11.66 -17.40 -8.85
N ASN A 64 11.20 -17.48 -10.09
CA ASN A 64 11.59 -18.51 -11.02
C ASN A 64 13.11 -18.56 -10.84
N GLU A 65 13.69 -19.70 -10.44
CA GLU A 65 15.11 -19.76 -10.11
C GLU A 65 15.99 -19.32 -11.30
N ASN A 66 15.39 -19.22 -12.49
CA ASN A 66 15.95 -18.65 -13.71
C ASN A 66 15.97 -17.09 -13.79
N PHE A 67 15.20 -16.39 -12.95
CA PHE A 67 15.30 -14.95 -12.71
C PHE A 67 16.08 -14.74 -11.40
N GLY A 68 17.40 -14.83 -11.47
CA GLY A 68 18.28 -14.75 -10.30
C GLY A 68 17.86 -13.66 -9.32
N SER A 69 17.70 -14.04 -8.05
CA SER A 69 17.25 -13.22 -6.91
C SER A 69 17.94 -11.84 -6.80
N ARG A 70 19.16 -11.71 -7.33
CA ARG A 70 19.87 -10.41 -7.45
C ARG A 70 19.20 -9.42 -8.40
N ARG A 71 18.60 -9.85 -9.52
CA ARG A 71 17.90 -8.95 -10.46
C ARG A 71 16.55 -8.48 -9.91
N PHE A 72 15.88 -9.32 -9.13
CA PHE A 72 14.57 -8.98 -8.56
C PHE A 72 14.67 -7.96 -7.42
N ILE A 73 15.68 -8.10 -6.54
CA ILE A 73 16.00 -7.08 -5.52
C ILE A 73 16.49 -5.80 -6.20
N SER A 74 17.32 -5.91 -7.24
CA SER A 74 17.73 -4.74 -8.04
C SER A 74 16.53 -4.01 -8.65
N ALA A 75 15.49 -4.70 -9.11
CA ALA A 75 14.29 -4.10 -9.68
C ALA A 75 13.44 -3.32 -8.67
N TYR A 76 13.39 -3.78 -7.41
CA TYR A 76 12.64 -3.14 -6.32
C TYR A 76 13.42 -2.03 -5.60
N LEU A 77 14.75 -2.18 -5.54
CA LEU A 77 15.69 -1.30 -4.87
C LEU A 77 16.79 -0.95 -5.88
N HIS A 78 16.43 -0.18 -6.91
CA HIS A 78 17.43 0.26 -7.88
C HIS A 78 18.33 1.34 -7.26
N TRP A 79 19.63 1.05 -7.27
CA TRP A 79 20.72 1.95 -6.91
C TRP A 79 21.42 2.44 -8.18
N ASP A 80 21.59 3.77 -8.32
CA ASP A 80 22.40 4.39 -9.39
C ASP A 80 22.79 5.82 -8.98
N GLU A 81 24.08 6.13 -8.91
CA GLU A 81 24.62 7.47 -8.60
C GLU A 81 24.26 8.52 -9.67
N SER A 82 23.90 8.09 -10.89
CA SER A 82 23.49 8.97 -12.00
C SER A 82 21.99 9.29 -12.03
N TYR A 83 21.19 8.71 -11.13
CA TYR A 83 19.73 8.87 -11.09
C TYR A 83 19.24 10.24 -10.61
N SER A 84 20.15 11.11 -10.16
CA SER A 84 19.85 12.40 -9.54
C SER A 84 19.51 13.52 -10.52
N ALA A 85 19.56 13.34 -11.86
CA ALA A 85 19.51 14.53 -12.73
C ALA A 85 18.22 14.81 -13.52
N ASN A 86 17.45 13.85 -14.08
CA ASN A 86 16.53 14.24 -15.18
C ASN A 86 15.31 13.34 -15.53
N ARG A 87 14.86 12.39 -14.71
CA ARG A 87 13.81 11.44 -15.13
C ARG A 87 12.50 11.58 -14.36
N ARG A 88 11.50 12.23 -14.98
CA ARG A 88 10.09 12.17 -14.56
C ARG A 88 9.56 10.76 -14.80
N ILE A 89 9.04 10.12 -13.76
CA ILE A 89 8.05 9.06 -13.97
C ILE A 89 6.80 9.78 -14.47
N THR A 90 6.58 9.75 -15.78
CA THR A 90 5.38 10.31 -16.39
C THR A 90 4.26 9.31 -16.22
N PHE A 91 3.25 9.70 -15.44
CA PHE A 91 2.04 8.92 -15.22
C PHE A 91 1.00 9.23 -16.30
N TRP A 92 0.05 8.32 -16.47
CA TRP A 92 -1.12 8.59 -17.30
C TRP A 92 -1.86 9.81 -16.77
N ASN A 93 -2.01 10.83 -17.61
CA ASN A 93 -2.58 12.13 -17.25
C ASN A 93 -4.01 12.32 -17.77
N GLY A 94 -4.66 11.28 -18.30
CA GLY A 94 -6.03 11.39 -18.80
C GLY A 94 -7.02 11.73 -17.68
N LYS A 95 -8.14 12.34 -18.03
CA LYS A 95 -9.21 12.64 -17.07
C LYS A 95 -9.88 11.32 -16.64
N VAL A 96 -10.16 11.16 -15.34
CA VAL A 96 -10.85 9.96 -14.81
C VAL A 96 -12.25 10.35 -14.41
N SER A 97 -13.25 9.95 -15.18
CA SER A 97 -14.66 10.15 -14.84
C SER A 97 -15.15 9.14 -13.80
N GLU A 98 -16.24 9.51 -13.11
CA GLU A 98 -16.93 8.59 -12.19
C GLU A 98 -17.35 7.31 -12.91
N GLY A 99 -17.04 6.16 -12.32
CA GLY A 99 -17.31 4.83 -12.87
C GLY A 99 -16.24 4.31 -13.83
N ASP A 100 -15.21 5.11 -14.17
CA ASP A 100 -14.09 4.62 -14.99
C ASP A 100 -13.31 3.52 -14.27
N LEU A 101 -13.22 3.56 -12.93
CA LEU A 101 -12.58 2.50 -12.15
C LEU A 101 -13.33 1.17 -12.28
N VAL A 102 -14.65 1.20 -12.12
CA VAL A 102 -15.50 0.00 -12.28
C VAL A 102 -15.37 -0.58 -13.69
N ARG A 103 -15.38 0.29 -14.70
CA ARG A 103 -15.17 -0.13 -16.09
C ARG A 103 -13.79 -0.75 -16.33
N GLU A 104 -12.74 -0.20 -15.71
CA GLU A 104 -11.39 -0.78 -15.81
C GLU A 104 -11.32 -2.16 -15.14
N LEU A 105 -12.00 -2.37 -14.00
CA LEU A 105 -12.14 -3.70 -13.39
C LEU A 105 -12.79 -4.69 -14.36
N GLU A 106 -13.90 -4.32 -14.99
CA GLU A 106 -14.58 -5.18 -15.98
C GLU A 106 -13.66 -5.56 -17.15
N ILE A 107 -12.99 -4.57 -17.74
CA ILE A 107 -12.05 -4.77 -18.86
C ILE A 107 -10.92 -5.73 -18.46
N ASN A 108 -10.44 -5.63 -17.22
CA ASN A 108 -9.33 -6.44 -16.72
C ASN A 108 -9.76 -7.79 -16.10
N GLY A 109 -11.04 -8.14 -16.18
CA GLY A 109 -11.58 -9.44 -15.72
C GLY A 109 -11.95 -9.49 -14.23
N PHE A 110 -11.98 -8.36 -13.54
CA PHE A 110 -12.26 -8.22 -12.11
C PHE A 110 -13.65 -7.64 -11.82
N GLY A 111 -14.55 -7.52 -12.81
CA GLY A 111 -15.93 -7.04 -12.61
C GLY A 111 -16.70 -7.84 -11.53
N HIS A 112 -16.43 -9.15 -11.45
CA HIS A 112 -17.05 -10.03 -10.46
C HIS A 112 -16.78 -9.62 -8.99
N VAL A 113 -15.66 -8.93 -8.72
CA VAL A 113 -15.28 -8.47 -7.37
C VAL A 113 -16.31 -7.48 -6.81
N MET A 114 -17.04 -6.78 -7.67
CA MET A 114 -18.11 -5.84 -7.27
C MET A 114 -19.35 -6.55 -6.73
N GLU A 115 -19.62 -7.78 -7.21
CA GLU A 115 -20.90 -8.48 -7.05
C GLU A 115 -20.89 -9.61 -6.02
N LEU A 116 -19.74 -9.92 -5.39
CA LEU A 116 -19.59 -11.03 -4.44
C LEU A 116 -20.42 -10.84 -3.15
N SER A 117 -21.74 -10.95 -3.23
CA SER A 117 -22.66 -11.05 -2.11
C SER A 117 -23.05 -12.51 -1.90
N THR A 118 -22.23 -13.29 -1.20
CA THR A 118 -22.58 -14.68 -0.88
C THR A 118 -23.56 -14.73 0.29
N GLY A 119 -24.73 -14.09 0.21
CA GLY A 119 -25.84 -14.10 1.20
C GLY A 119 -25.55 -13.64 2.64
N VAL A 120 -24.27 -13.56 3.01
CA VAL A 120 -23.71 -13.27 4.34
C VAL A 120 -22.78 -12.06 4.26
N PHE A 121 -22.15 -11.82 3.11
CA PHE A 121 -21.28 -10.68 2.88
C PHE A 121 -21.98 -9.62 2.02
N LYS A 122 -21.72 -8.35 2.37
CA LYS A 122 -22.15 -7.19 1.59
C LYS A 122 -21.39 -7.14 0.27
N SER A 123 -22.04 -6.61 -0.77
CA SER A 123 -21.33 -6.31 -2.01
C SER A 123 -20.27 -5.24 -1.79
N LEU A 124 -19.28 -5.14 -2.68
CA LEU A 124 -18.25 -4.10 -2.55
C LEU A 124 -18.86 -2.70 -2.66
N ASP A 125 -19.88 -2.54 -3.52
CA ASP A 125 -20.64 -1.30 -3.64
C ASP A 125 -21.28 -0.88 -2.31
N GLU A 126 -21.90 -1.81 -1.59
CA GLU A 126 -22.50 -1.55 -0.28
C GLU A 126 -21.43 -1.13 0.74
N VAL A 127 -20.28 -1.82 0.78
CA VAL A 127 -19.17 -1.46 1.68
C VAL A 127 -18.65 -0.06 1.39
N VAL A 128 -18.46 0.30 0.12
CA VAL A 128 -18.03 1.65 -0.28
C VAL A 128 -19.03 2.70 0.19
N ARG A 129 -20.34 2.49 -0.04
CA ARG A 129 -21.39 3.43 0.37
C ARG A 129 -21.46 3.60 1.88
N GLU A 130 -21.19 2.55 2.64
CA GLU A 130 -21.13 2.63 4.10
C GLU A 130 -19.91 3.41 4.57
N GLN A 131 -18.73 3.15 4.00
CA GLN A 131 -17.51 3.88 4.35
C GLN A 131 -17.59 5.36 3.96
N LEU A 132 -18.26 5.69 2.86
CA LEU A 132 -18.53 7.08 2.51
C LEU A 132 -19.39 7.79 3.55
N ARG A 133 -20.24 7.08 4.30
CA ARG A 133 -21.08 7.62 5.37
C ARG A 133 -20.39 7.62 6.74
N ASP A 134 -19.17 7.09 6.83
CA ASP A 134 -18.44 7.03 8.10
C ASP A 134 -18.25 8.45 8.67
N PRO A 135 -18.50 8.68 9.98
CA PRO A 135 -18.35 9.99 10.60
C PRO A 135 -16.96 10.58 10.43
N ARG A 136 -15.89 9.77 10.44
CA ARG A 136 -14.52 10.22 10.18
C ARG A 136 -14.44 10.77 8.76
N HIS A 137 -14.93 10.03 7.76
CA HIS A 137 -14.95 10.47 6.37
C HIS A 137 -15.69 11.81 6.18
N GLN A 138 -16.85 11.95 6.82
CA GLN A 138 -17.67 13.16 6.75
C GLN A 138 -17.01 14.39 7.39
N GLN A 139 -16.05 14.19 8.30
CA GLN A 139 -15.29 15.25 8.96
C GLN A 139 -14.03 15.66 8.17
N ILE A 140 -13.62 14.86 7.18
CA ILE A 140 -12.48 15.18 6.31
C ILE A 140 -12.88 16.37 5.42
N GLY A 141 -12.11 17.46 5.47
CA GLY A 141 -12.44 18.70 4.74
C GLY A 141 -12.53 18.56 3.21
N SER A 142 -11.96 17.48 2.66
CA SER A 142 -12.11 17.06 1.27
C SER A 142 -12.49 15.57 1.25
N PRO A 143 -13.79 15.23 1.29
CA PRO A 143 -14.23 13.84 1.29
C PRO A 143 -13.86 13.16 -0.04
N LEU A 144 -13.56 11.86 0.06
CA LEU A 144 -13.30 11.01 -1.10
C LEU A 144 -14.56 10.82 -1.94
N SER A 145 -14.36 10.74 -3.26
CA SER A 145 -15.38 10.25 -4.18
C SER A 145 -15.60 8.74 -4.03
N TYR A 146 -16.66 8.22 -4.66
CA TYR A 146 -16.93 6.78 -4.71
C TYR A 146 -15.73 5.99 -5.25
N ASP A 147 -15.19 6.36 -6.41
CA ASP A 147 -14.07 5.65 -7.02
C ASP A 147 -12.79 5.75 -6.16
N GLN A 148 -12.57 6.87 -5.48
CA GLN A 148 -11.43 7.04 -4.58
C GLN A 148 -11.55 6.11 -3.37
N MET A 149 -12.71 6.05 -2.73
CA MET A 149 -13.00 5.12 -1.64
C MET A 149 -12.88 3.66 -2.10
N LEU A 150 -13.50 3.33 -3.24
CA LEU A 150 -13.44 2.01 -3.86
C LEU A 150 -11.99 1.60 -4.15
N SER A 151 -11.15 2.51 -4.65
CA SER A 151 -9.75 2.20 -4.94
C SER A 151 -8.96 1.77 -3.70
N ILE A 152 -9.19 2.41 -2.54
CA ILE A 152 -8.54 2.03 -1.28
C ILE A 152 -9.03 0.66 -0.83
N ILE A 153 -10.34 0.40 -0.90
CA ILE A 153 -10.92 -0.90 -0.52
C ILE A 153 -10.40 -2.02 -1.44
N LEU A 154 -10.37 -1.81 -2.76
CA LEU A 154 -9.80 -2.77 -3.72
C LEU A 154 -8.34 -3.07 -3.39
N TYR A 155 -7.56 -2.03 -3.09
CA TYR A 155 -6.13 -2.20 -2.79
C TYR A 155 -5.88 -2.97 -1.48
N THR A 156 -6.69 -2.72 -0.45
CA THR A 156 -6.47 -3.27 0.90
C THR A 156 -7.20 -4.58 1.16
N SER A 157 -8.26 -4.88 0.39
CA SER A 157 -9.26 -5.89 0.79
C SER A 157 -9.54 -6.95 -0.27
N THR A 158 -8.93 -6.88 -1.45
CA THR A 158 -9.19 -7.79 -2.58
C THR A 158 -7.88 -8.27 -3.22
N ASP A 159 -7.91 -9.29 -4.05
CA ASP A 159 -6.73 -9.76 -4.78
C ASP A 159 -6.34 -8.86 -5.97
N VAL A 160 -7.17 -7.87 -6.33
CA VAL A 160 -6.90 -6.91 -7.41
C VAL A 160 -5.59 -6.15 -7.17
N TYR A 161 -5.22 -5.87 -5.90
CA TYR A 161 -3.96 -5.19 -5.58
C TYR A 161 -2.73 -5.99 -6.05
N ALA A 162 -2.79 -7.32 -6.00
CA ALA A 162 -1.67 -8.16 -6.41
C ALA A 162 -1.43 -8.06 -7.92
N ASP A 163 -2.50 -7.94 -8.70
CA ASP A 163 -2.42 -7.76 -10.15
C ASP A 163 -1.97 -6.33 -10.53
N LEU A 164 -2.49 -5.30 -9.84
CA LEU A 164 -1.99 -3.92 -9.95
C LEU A 164 -0.48 -3.86 -9.66
N ARG A 165 -0.05 -4.42 -8.52
CA ARG A 165 1.35 -4.41 -8.11
C ARG A 165 2.25 -5.08 -9.15
N ARG A 166 1.81 -6.20 -9.73
CA ARG A 166 2.54 -6.91 -10.79
C ARG A 166 2.70 -6.04 -12.05
N ASP A 167 1.63 -5.38 -12.48
CA ASP A 167 1.67 -4.44 -13.61
C ASP A 167 2.64 -3.27 -13.33
N GLU A 168 2.60 -2.69 -12.13
CA GLU A 168 3.48 -1.59 -11.75
C GLU A 168 4.97 -2.00 -11.72
N ILE A 169 5.29 -3.17 -11.18
CA ILE A 169 6.66 -3.72 -11.20
C ILE A 169 7.11 -3.94 -12.65
N TYR A 170 6.28 -4.59 -13.45
CA TYR A 170 6.59 -4.86 -14.85
C TYR A 170 6.83 -3.56 -15.62
N TYR A 171 5.95 -2.57 -15.44
CA TYR A 171 6.12 -1.25 -16.01
C TYR A 171 7.42 -0.59 -15.55
N PHE A 172 7.75 -0.67 -14.27
CA PHE A 172 8.98 -0.10 -13.72
C PHE A 172 10.23 -0.74 -14.34
N VAL A 173 10.29 -2.07 -14.38
CA VAL A 173 11.41 -2.85 -14.94
C VAL A 173 11.55 -2.59 -16.44
N GLN A 174 10.46 -2.64 -17.21
CA GLN A 174 10.51 -2.41 -18.66
C GLN A 174 10.96 -1.01 -19.02
N ASN A 175 10.49 0.00 -18.29
CA ASN A 175 10.94 1.35 -18.52
C ASN A 175 12.43 1.49 -18.17
N PHE A 176 12.91 0.81 -17.13
CA PHE A 176 14.32 0.81 -16.81
C PHE A 176 15.19 0.30 -17.97
N GLU A 177 14.84 -0.85 -18.55
CA GLU A 177 15.56 -1.43 -19.69
C GLU A 177 15.45 -0.56 -20.94
N LYS A 178 14.24 -0.05 -21.24
CA LYS A 178 14.00 0.76 -22.44
C LYS A 178 14.70 2.10 -22.39
N ILE A 179 14.89 2.75 -21.23
CA ILE A 179 15.56 4.06 -21.20
C ILE A 179 17.06 3.95 -21.57
N ASN A 180 17.66 2.77 -21.44
CA ASN A 180 19.03 2.53 -21.90
C ASN A 180 19.12 2.22 -23.40
N SER A 181 17.97 2.02 -24.06
CA SER A 181 17.86 1.89 -25.51
C SER A 181 17.24 3.17 -26.11
N VAL A 182 17.76 3.68 -27.21
CA VAL A 182 17.35 4.97 -27.82
C VAL A 182 15.96 4.91 -28.48
N GLY A 183 15.07 4.04 -28.00
CA GLY A 183 13.72 3.82 -28.53
C GLY A 183 12.67 4.72 -27.89
N LYS A 184 11.70 5.18 -28.69
CA LYS A 184 10.52 5.92 -28.22
C LYS A 184 9.81 5.12 -27.11
N ARG A 185 9.54 5.78 -25.98
CA ARG A 185 8.75 5.21 -24.88
C ARG A 185 7.31 5.03 -25.36
N ASP A 186 6.88 3.78 -25.52
CA ASP A 186 5.47 3.48 -25.73
C ASP A 186 4.79 3.34 -24.38
N TYR A 187 4.11 4.41 -23.95
CA TYR A 187 3.41 4.50 -22.66
C TYR A 187 2.04 3.79 -22.67
N LYS A 188 1.62 3.20 -23.80
CA LYS A 188 0.28 2.62 -23.94
C LYS A 188 0.07 1.26 -23.23
N SER A 189 1.04 0.76 -22.47
CA SER A 189 1.04 -0.64 -22.02
C SER A 189 0.73 -0.87 -20.54
N GLN A 190 0.38 0.15 -19.74
CA GLN A 190 -0.07 -0.13 -18.36
C GLN A 190 -1.45 -0.78 -18.41
N LYS A 191 -1.62 -1.89 -17.69
CA LYS A 191 -2.91 -2.58 -17.55
C LYS A 191 -3.87 -1.79 -16.65
N TRP A 192 -3.34 -1.08 -15.64
CA TRP A 192 -4.13 -0.39 -14.61
C TRP A 192 -3.90 1.14 -14.54
N PRO A 193 -4.02 1.89 -15.66
CA PRO A 193 -3.80 3.32 -15.66
C PRO A 193 -4.82 4.10 -14.83
N VAL A 194 -6.09 3.68 -14.80
CA VAL A 194 -7.16 4.36 -14.05
C VAL A 194 -7.01 4.05 -12.57
N PHE A 195 -6.95 2.78 -12.18
CA PHE A 195 -6.86 2.36 -10.78
C PHE A 195 -5.62 2.96 -10.09
N GLY A 196 -4.44 2.84 -10.70
CA GLY A 196 -3.24 3.44 -10.14
C GLY A 196 -3.32 4.96 -10.01
N LYS A 197 -4.09 5.64 -10.88
CA LYS A 197 -4.30 7.09 -10.76
C LYS A 197 -5.29 7.43 -9.65
N VAL A 198 -6.46 6.78 -9.62
CA VAL A 198 -7.52 7.01 -8.63
C VAL A 198 -7.00 6.75 -7.22
N LEU A 199 -6.28 5.65 -7.02
CA LEU A 199 -5.67 5.32 -5.72
C LEU A 199 -4.66 6.38 -5.27
N ASN A 200 -3.80 6.84 -6.18
CA ASN A 200 -2.86 7.91 -5.87
C ASN A 200 -3.58 9.21 -5.49
N THR A 201 -4.64 9.58 -6.21
CA THR A 201 -5.46 10.75 -5.88
C THR A 201 -6.14 10.59 -4.52
N ALA A 202 -6.68 9.40 -4.21
CA ALA A 202 -7.31 9.13 -2.92
C ALA A 202 -6.33 9.30 -1.76
N ILE A 203 -5.10 8.76 -1.87
CA ILE A 203 -4.05 8.93 -0.86
C ILE A 203 -3.67 10.41 -0.72
N CYS A 204 -3.53 11.17 -1.80
CA CYS A 204 -3.26 12.60 -1.73
C CYS A 204 -4.38 13.37 -0.99
N CYS A 205 -5.65 13.09 -1.31
CA CYS A 205 -6.80 13.71 -0.67
C CYS A 205 -6.80 13.45 0.85
N LEU A 206 -6.55 12.21 1.26
CA LEU A 206 -6.45 11.85 2.69
C LEU A 206 -5.23 12.50 3.35
N ASN A 207 -4.06 12.46 2.72
CA ASN A 207 -2.83 13.06 3.25
C ASN A 207 -2.99 14.57 3.51
N ASP A 208 -3.68 15.29 2.64
CA ASP A 208 -3.86 16.73 2.78
C ASP A 208 -4.94 17.07 3.82
N SER A 209 -5.95 16.22 3.95
CA SER A 209 -7.14 16.49 4.77
C SER A 209 -7.08 15.90 6.18
N ASP A 210 -6.30 14.85 6.40
CA ASP A 210 -6.13 14.18 7.70
C ASP A 210 -4.71 14.36 8.25
N ASN A 211 -4.24 15.61 8.27
CA ASN A 211 -2.94 15.96 8.86
C ASN A 211 -2.95 15.89 10.40
N SER A 212 -4.11 15.61 11.02
CA SER A 212 -4.26 15.56 12.48
C SER A 212 -3.50 14.37 13.10
N TYR A 213 -3.35 13.28 12.34
CA TYR A 213 -2.72 12.05 12.80
C TYR A 213 -1.79 11.47 11.74
N ARG A 214 -0.54 11.97 11.70
CA ARG A 214 0.54 11.33 10.96
C ARG A 214 1.45 10.58 11.95
N PRO A 215 1.55 9.24 11.87
CA PRO A 215 2.51 8.51 12.69
C PRO A 215 3.92 9.04 12.38
N LYS A 216 4.79 9.15 13.39
CA LYS A 216 6.20 9.57 13.22
C LYS A 216 7.07 8.48 12.59
N THR A 217 6.66 7.23 12.78
CA THR A 217 7.37 6.06 12.30
C THR A 217 6.35 5.04 11.87
N VAL A 218 6.59 4.43 10.73
CA VAL A 218 5.82 3.29 10.23
C VAL A 218 6.77 2.17 9.81
N TYR A 219 6.23 0.97 9.69
CA TYR A 219 6.99 -0.24 9.54
C TYR A 219 6.49 -1.04 8.33
N HIS A 220 7.42 -1.61 7.58
CA HIS A 220 7.10 -2.47 6.44
C HIS A 220 7.89 -3.78 6.53
N GLY A 221 7.18 -4.91 6.64
CA GLY A 221 7.78 -6.23 6.63
C GLY A 221 8.14 -6.66 5.21
N LEU A 222 9.42 -6.81 4.91
CA LEU A 222 9.90 -7.33 3.64
C LEU A 222 9.97 -8.86 3.70
N GLN A 223 9.00 -9.52 3.09
CA GLN A 223 8.86 -10.97 3.23
C GLN A 223 10.03 -11.77 2.65
N ASN A 224 10.81 -12.44 3.52
CA ASN A 224 11.96 -13.27 3.15
C ASN A 224 13.00 -12.55 2.26
N ILE A 225 13.14 -11.25 2.43
CA ILE A 225 14.15 -10.43 1.76
C ILE A 225 15.11 -9.93 2.82
N GLU A 226 16.40 -10.19 2.63
CA GLU A 226 17.49 -9.58 3.38
C GLU A 226 18.18 -8.55 2.48
N ILE A 227 18.47 -7.38 3.01
CA ILE A 227 19.21 -6.32 2.33
C ILE A 227 20.70 -6.55 2.62
N ASP A 228 21.46 -6.97 1.61
CA ASP A 228 22.90 -7.20 1.76
C ASP A 228 23.64 -5.87 1.91
N PRO A 229 24.25 -5.57 3.09
CA PRO A 229 25.03 -4.35 3.30
C PRO A 229 26.20 -4.20 2.31
N ALA A 230 26.74 -5.31 1.80
CA ALA A 230 27.82 -5.29 0.81
C ALA A 230 27.40 -4.64 -0.51
N THR A 231 26.10 -4.61 -0.82
CA THR A 231 25.56 -3.88 -1.97
C THR A 231 25.89 -2.39 -1.89
N PHE A 232 26.07 -1.84 -0.69
CA PHE A 232 26.39 -0.43 -0.47
C PHE A 232 27.89 -0.17 -0.23
N ASN A 233 28.65 -1.20 0.15
CA ASN A 233 30.07 -1.08 0.53
C ASN A 233 31.05 -0.98 -0.66
N ASN A 234 30.59 -1.13 -1.91
CA ASN A 234 31.46 -1.05 -3.10
C ASN A 234 32.06 0.35 -3.36
N HIS A 235 31.74 1.35 -2.52
CA HIS A 235 32.24 2.73 -2.61
C HIS A 235 33.34 3.06 -1.58
N GLY A 236 33.88 2.06 -0.90
CA GLY A 236 34.98 2.22 0.06
C GLY A 236 34.55 2.07 1.52
N PRO A 237 35.51 2.03 2.47
CA PRO A 237 35.22 1.75 3.87
C PRO A 237 34.68 3.01 4.55
N VAL A 238 33.36 3.26 4.55
CA VAL A 238 32.81 4.30 5.42
C VAL A 238 31.36 4.04 5.89
N PRO A 239 31.12 3.99 7.22
CA PRO A 239 29.80 4.20 7.84
C PRO A 239 29.12 5.53 7.48
N GLU A 240 29.83 6.47 6.84
CA GLU A 240 29.29 7.77 6.40
C GLU A 240 28.73 7.74 4.97
N LEU A 241 29.17 6.84 4.10
CA LEU A 241 28.65 6.73 2.72
C LEU A 241 27.29 6.03 2.66
N ALA A 242 26.99 5.16 3.64
CA ALA A 242 25.66 4.56 3.83
C ALA A 242 24.54 5.62 3.80
N LYS A 243 24.83 6.81 4.34
CA LYS A 243 23.94 7.99 4.39
C LYS A 243 23.64 8.60 3.02
N HIS A 244 24.19 8.12 1.92
CA HIS A 244 23.87 8.64 0.58
C HIS A 244 23.12 7.64 -0.31
N HIS A 245 22.82 6.44 0.19
CA HIS A 245 22.10 5.46 -0.60
C HIS A 245 20.62 5.71 -0.53
N HIS A 246 20.08 6.17 -1.66
CA HIS A 246 18.65 6.31 -1.88
C HIS A 246 18.15 5.12 -2.70
N PHE A 247 16.97 4.60 -2.37
CA PHE A 247 16.23 3.70 -3.23
C PHE A 247 14.83 4.24 -3.46
N ARG A 248 14.23 3.86 -4.59
CA ARG A 248 12.86 4.24 -4.94
C ARG A 248 11.98 3.01 -4.97
N TYR A 249 10.84 3.07 -4.28
CA TYR A 249 9.82 2.04 -4.36
C TYR A 249 8.90 2.32 -5.56
N GLY A 250 8.90 1.43 -6.55
CA GLY A 250 8.15 1.62 -7.80
C GLY A 250 6.63 1.49 -7.68
N THR A 251 6.14 0.88 -6.60
CA THR A 251 4.73 0.59 -6.34
C THR A 251 4.23 1.35 -5.11
N PHE A 252 2.92 1.33 -4.87
CA PHE A 252 2.37 1.70 -3.56
C PHE A 252 2.97 0.84 -2.44
N ILE A 253 3.01 1.39 -1.23
CA ILE A 253 3.64 0.75 -0.06
C ILE A 253 2.63 0.74 1.07
N SER A 254 2.15 -0.46 1.40
CA SER A 254 1.38 -0.70 2.61
C SER A 254 2.35 -0.83 3.79
N THR A 255 2.15 -0.02 4.82
CA THR A 255 2.97 -0.02 6.04
C THR A 255 2.04 -0.07 7.25
N SER A 256 2.56 -0.41 8.43
CA SER A 256 1.81 -0.37 9.68
C SER A 256 2.49 0.58 10.65
N TRP A 257 1.75 1.38 11.42
CA TRP A 257 2.35 2.06 12.58
C TRP A 257 2.49 1.14 13.80
N ASP A 258 1.96 -0.09 13.74
CA ASP A 258 2.24 -1.15 14.73
C ASP A 258 3.41 -2.02 14.25
N LYS A 259 4.52 -1.97 15.00
CA LYS A 259 5.72 -2.74 14.72
C LYS A 259 5.46 -4.25 14.71
N GLN A 260 4.60 -4.76 15.60
CA GLN A 260 4.33 -6.19 15.71
C GLN A 260 3.55 -6.71 14.51
N VAL A 261 2.59 -5.92 14.02
CA VAL A 261 1.88 -6.21 12.77
C VAL A 261 2.87 -6.31 11.62
N ALA A 262 3.73 -5.31 11.42
CA ALA A 262 4.71 -5.32 10.33
C ALA A 262 5.71 -6.49 10.43
N LEU A 263 6.13 -6.85 11.65
CA LEU A 263 6.99 -8.02 11.89
C LEU A 263 6.32 -9.32 11.44
N SER A 264 5.00 -9.44 11.54
CA SER A 264 4.28 -10.65 11.07
C SER A 264 4.34 -10.83 9.54
N PHE A 265 4.51 -9.75 8.78
CA PHE A 265 4.58 -9.79 7.32
C PHE A 265 5.97 -10.12 6.77
N ARG A 266 7.04 -10.00 7.57
CA ARG A 266 8.42 -10.27 7.12
C ARG A 266 8.70 -11.77 6.87
N GLY A 267 7.91 -12.67 7.44
CA GLY A 267 8.22 -14.11 7.46
C GLY A 267 9.42 -14.45 8.37
N ASP A 268 10.00 -15.64 8.18
CA ASP A 268 11.03 -16.16 9.12
C ASP A 268 12.38 -15.45 9.01
N LYS A 269 12.75 -15.04 7.78
CA LYS A 269 14.07 -14.47 7.44
C LYS A 269 13.98 -13.11 6.74
N GLY A 270 12.84 -12.44 6.83
CA GLY A 270 12.68 -11.13 6.22
C GLY A 270 13.22 -9.99 7.05
N SER A 271 13.45 -8.86 6.39
CA SER A 271 13.81 -7.59 7.01
C SER A 271 12.58 -6.77 7.40
N LEU A 272 12.76 -5.91 8.40
CA LEU A 272 11.81 -4.87 8.77
C LEU A 272 12.37 -3.52 8.30
N LEU A 273 11.65 -2.82 7.43
CA LEU A 273 11.91 -1.40 7.19
C LEU A 273 11.27 -0.59 8.30
N GLU A 274 12.07 0.21 9.01
CA GLU A 274 11.63 1.21 9.97
C GLU A 274 11.75 2.58 9.30
N ILE A 275 10.59 3.17 8.96
CA ILE A 275 10.51 4.34 8.11
C ILE A 275 10.19 5.56 8.99
N ASP A 276 11.12 6.50 9.08
CA ASP A 276 10.85 7.83 9.61
C ASP A 276 10.03 8.64 8.59
N THR A 277 8.82 9.02 9.00
CA THR A 277 7.83 9.75 8.20
C THR A 277 7.76 11.22 8.58
N THR A 278 8.55 11.65 9.58
CA THR A 278 8.73 13.06 9.91
C THR A 278 9.46 13.76 8.76
N ASP A 279 9.12 15.02 8.47
CA ASP A 279 9.66 15.79 7.33
C ASP A 279 11.14 16.16 7.55
N THR A 280 12.04 15.17 7.64
CA THR A 280 13.42 15.34 8.12
C THR A 280 14.50 15.33 7.04
N LEU A 281 14.14 15.15 5.76
CA LEU A 281 15.13 15.38 4.69
C LEU A 281 15.44 16.88 4.60
N VAL A 282 16.67 17.19 4.98
CA VAL A 282 17.30 18.48 5.39
C VAL A 282 17.16 19.64 4.38
N ASN A 283 16.39 19.52 3.30
CA ASN A 283 16.23 20.57 2.28
C ASN A 283 14.80 20.72 1.74
N HIS A 284 13.76 20.67 2.60
CA HIS A 284 12.38 21.15 2.39
C HIS A 284 11.62 20.75 1.10
N THR A 285 12.18 19.91 0.25
CA THR A 285 11.66 19.70 -1.12
C THR A 285 10.95 18.38 -1.26
N TRP A 286 11.12 17.45 -0.31
CA TRP A 286 10.74 16.04 -0.48
C TRP A 286 9.72 15.62 0.59
N LYS A 287 8.45 15.96 0.41
CA LYS A 287 7.37 15.54 1.32
C LYS A 287 6.90 14.13 0.97
N LEU A 288 7.02 13.18 1.89
CA LEU A 288 6.41 11.86 1.73
C LEU A 288 4.87 12.01 1.71
N ILE A 289 4.22 11.43 0.69
CA ILE A 289 2.76 11.39 0.56
C ILE A 289 2.28 10.00 1.02
N GLY A 290 1.48 10.00 2.08
CA GLY A 290 0.86 8.79 2.60
C GLY A 290 -0.28 9.13 3.55
N ALA A 291 -1.17 8.18 3.78
CA ALA A 291 -2.37 8.40 4.57
C ALA A 291 -2.68 7.19 5.48
N ASP A 292 -3.29 7.47 6.62
CA ASP A 292 -3.98 6.44 7.41
C ASP A 292 -5.20 5.95 6.64
N VAL A 293 -5.17 4.67 6.27
CA VAL A 293 -6.28 3.97 5.62
C VAL A 293 -6.85 2.85 6.49
N SER A 294 -6.38 2.70 7.72
CA SER A 294 -6.77 1.63 8.64
C SER A 294 -8.28 1.57 8.89
N TRP A 295 -8.96 2.73 8.91
CA TRP A 295 -10.40 2.82 9.12
C TRP A 295 -11.22 2.48 7.86
N ILE A 296 -10.61 2.56 6.67
CA ILE A 296 -11.22 2.16 5.39
C ILE A 296 -10.95 0.66 5.13
N SER A 297 -9.74 0.21 5.46
CA SER A 297 -9.26 -1.15 5.23
C SER A 297 -10.15 -2.20 5.91
N LYS A 298 -10.27 -3.37 5.27
CA LYS A 298 -10.91 -4.56 5.85
C LYS A 298 -10.19 -5.04 7.13
N PHE A 299 -8.93 -4.68 7.31
CA PHE A 299 -8.10 -5.10 8.43
C PHE A 299 -7.68 -3.90 9.29
N PRO A 300 -8.60 -3.28 10.06
CA PRO A 300 -8.27 -2.09 10.86
C PRO A 300 -7.20 -2.34 11.92
N ILE A 301 -7.07 -3.59 12.38
CA ILE A 301 -6.03 -4.02 13.32
C ILE A 301 -4.63 -3.96 12.72
N GLU A 302 -4.50 -3.93 11.39
CA GLU A 302 -3.21 -3.83 10.73
C GLU A 302 -2.65 -2.41 10.79
N CYS A 303 -3.44 -1.44 11.27
CA CYS A 303 -2.97 -0.06 11.49
C CYS A 303 -2.31 0.52 10.23
N GLU A 304 -2.95 0.27 9.08
CA GLU A 304 -2.35 0.49 7.77
C GLU A 304 -2.17 1.99 7.46
N PHE A 305 -0.93 2.36 7.14
CA PHE A 305 -0.56 3.63 6.56
C PHE A 305 -0.06 3.39 5.12
N LEU A 306 -0.81 3.89 4.15
CA LEU A 306 -0.58 3.63 2.73
C LEU A 306 0.17 4.78 2.08
N MET A 307 1.34 4.51 1.51
CA MET A 307 2.16 5.50 0.81
C MET A 307 1.97 5.42 -0.71
N THR A 308 2.09 6.57 -1.37
CA THR A 308 2.07 6.62 -2.83
C THR A 308 3.28 5.92 -3.45
N ARG A 309 3.09 5.45 -4.68
CA ARG A 309 4.18 4.90 -5.49
C ARG A 309 5.25 5.94 -5.79
N GLY A 310 6.48 5.49 -5.99
CA GLY A 310 7.62 6.34 -6.30
C GLY A 310 8.26 7.00 -5.06
N ALA A 311 7.85 6.63 -3.85
CA ALA A 311 8.49 7.06 -2.62
C ALA A 311 9.99 6.75 -2.65
N VAL A 312 10.79 7.70 -2.16
CA VAL A 312 12.25 7.61 -2.11
C VAL A 312 12.67 7.48 -0.65
N PHE A 313 13.56 6.55 -0.39
CA PHE A 313 14.04 6.25 0.95
C PHE A 313 15.54 6.37 0.98
N GLN A 314 16.07 7.04 2.00
CA GLN A 314 17.49 7.11 2.30
C GLN A 314 17.79 6.10 3.41
N ILE A 315 18.75 5.21 3.18
CA ILE A 315 19.17 4.26 4.21
C ILE A 315 20.02 5.01 5.24
N GLU A 316 19.61 4.92 6.50
CA GLU A 316 20.33 5.52 7.62
C GLU A 316 21.18 4.49 8.34
N ASN A 317 20.63 3.31 8.54
CA ASN A 317 21.29 2.22 9.26
C ASN A 317 20.69 0.86 8.90
N ILE A 318 21.53 -0.17 8.90
CA ILE A 318 21.14 -1.58 8.80
C ILE A 318 21.70 -2.31 10.01
N ASN A 319 20.83 -2.78 10.89
CA ASN A 319 21.20 -3.55 12.08
C ASN A 319 20.54 -4.92 12.06
N PHE A 320 21.06 -5.85 12.87
CA PHE A 320 20.39 -7.11 13.16
C PHE A 320 19.82 -7.05 14.59
N ASP A 321 18.51 -7.23 14.72
CA ASP A 321 17.81 -7.33 15.99
C ASP A 321 17.80 -8.80 16.42
N ASN A 322 18.63 -9.12 17.43
CA ASN A 322 18.77 -10.49 17.93
C ASN A 322 17.51 -10.99 18.65
N GLU A 323 16.73 -10.11 19.29
CA GLU A 323 15.52 -10.50 20.00
C GLU A 323 14.42 -10.88 19.02
N GLN A 324 14.31 -10.11 17.94
CA GLN A 324 13.34 -10.37 16.87
C GLN A 324 13.87 -11.34 15.82
N ASN A 325 15.16 -11.72 15.88
CA ASN A 325 15.84 -12.51 14.86
C ASN A 325 15.55 -11.97 13.45
N CYS A 326 15.78 -10.67 13.24
CA CYS A 326 15.48 -10.00 11.98
C CYS A 326 16.47 -8.88 11.67
N GLN A 327 16.66 -8.61 10.38
CA GLN A 327 17.36 -7.40 9.96
C GLN A 327 16.41 -6.21 10.06
N VAL A 328 16.82 -5.15 10.74
CA VAL A 328 16.10 -3.87 10.82
C VAL A 328 16.83 -2.84 9.98
N VAL A 329 16.16 -2.29 8.98
CA VAL A 329 16.69 -1.28 8.08
C VAL A 329 15.96 0.03 8.36
N LYS A 330 16.69 0.98 8.96
CA LYS A 330 16.19 2.31 9.26
C LYS A 330 16.34 3.19 8.04
N VAL A 331 15.26 3.85 7.65
CA VAL A 331 15.23 4.72 6.49
C VAL A 331 14.49 6.01 6.79
N SER A 332 14.97 7.13 6.24
CA SER A 332 14.18 8.36 6.14
C SER A 332 13.43 8.39 4.82
N ALA A 333 12.17 8.80 4.85
CA ALA A 333 11.32 8.88 3.67
C ALA A 333 11.27 10.30 3.09
N GLY A 334 11.20 10.37 1.76
CA GLY A 334 10.90 11.58 1.02
C GLY A 334 10.28 11.30 -0.34
N TYR A 335 9.82 12.35 -1.01
CA TYR A 335 9.38 12.28 -2.40
C TYR A 335 10.25 13.18 -3.27
N GLY A 336 10.98 12.61 -4.22
CA GLY A 336 11.89 13.40 -5.07
C GLY A 336 11.13 14.34 -6.01
N SER A 337 11.00 15.63 -5.65
CA SER A 337 10.81 16.71 -6.62
C SER A 337 12.19 17.29 -6.92
N HIS A 338 12.64 17.17 -8.18
CA HIS A 338 13.84 17.86 -8.64
C HIS A 338 13.44 19.09 -9.46
N ARG A 339 14.00 20.25 -9.05
CA ARG A 339 13.99 21.56 -9.73
C ARG A 339 12.62 22.23 -9.90
N GLY A 340 12.18 22.93 -8.85
CA GLY A 340 11.27 24.09 -8.97
C GLY A 340 9.85 23.81 -9.46
N GLU A 341 9.54 22.59 -9.89
CA GLU A 341 8.20 22.14 -10.14
C GLU A 341 7.65 21.57 -8.84
N SER A 342 6.88 22.41 -8.15
CA SER A 342 5.92 21.93 -7.17
C SER A 342 5.03 20.90 -7.88
N PHE A 343 5.23 19.61 -7.57
CA PHE A 343 4.12 18.67 -7.55
C PHE A 343 3.23 19.11 -6.39
N SER A 344 2.58 20.27 -6.54
CA SER A 344 1.47 20.58 -5.68
C SER A 344 0.36 19.61 -6.08
N CYS A 345 -0.18 18.89 -5.09
CA CYS A 345 -1.44 18.20 -5.26
C CYS A 345 -2.49 19.13 -5.89
N THR A 346 -2.37 20.45 -5.74
CA THR A 346 -3.24 21.46 -6.35
C THR A 346 -3.25 21.45 -7.89
N ASN A 347 -2.19 21.06 -8.61
CA ASN A 347 -2.24 21.05 -10.08
C ASN A 347 -2.96 19.82 -10.67
N HIS A 348 -2.99 18.70 -9.94
CA HIS A 348 -3.70 17.48 -10.36
C HIS A 348 -5.06 17.29 -9.67
N CYS A 349 -5.21 17.71 -8.41
CA CYS A 349 -6.51 17.80 -7.74
C CYS A 349 -7.31 19.03 -8.17
N GLY A 350 -6.70 20.13 -8.61
CA GLY A 350 -7.41 21.36 -8.95
C GLY A 350 -8.43 21.24 -10.10
N TYR A 351 -8.36 20.18 -10.90
CA TYR A 351 -9.36 19.89 -11.95
C TYR A 351 -10.51 18.98 -11.50
N TRP A 352 -10.43 18.36 -10.32
CA TRP A 352 -11.41 17.38 -9.80
C TRP A 352 -11.96 17.74 -8.42
N CYS A 353 -11.15 18.40 -7.60
CA CYS A 353 -11.54 19.04 -6.37
C CYS A 353 -11.89 20.51 -6.68
N ASN A 354 -13.12 20.76 -7.14
CA ASN A 354 -13.78 22.06 -6.90
C ASN A 354 -14.10 22.17 -5.41
N CYS A 355 -13.09 22.10 -4.54
CA CYS A 355 -13.23 22.43 -3.13
C CYS A 355 -13.29 23.96 -3.09
N ALA A 356 -14.52 24.46 -3.07
CA ALA A 356 -14.93 25.84 -2.81
C ALA A 356 -13.77 26.84 -2.70
N THR A 357 -13.46 27.53 -3.81
CA THR A 357 -13.10 28.93 -3.66
C THR A 357 -14.26 29.59 -2.92
N THR A 358 -14.08 29.87 -1.63
CA THR A 358 -14.96 30.76 -0.88
C THR A 358 -15.24 31.98 -1.77
N PRO A 359 -16.51 32.34 -2.03
CA PRO A 359 -16.79 33.62 -2.67
C PRO A 359 -16.12 34.68 -1.79
N SER A 360 -15.20 35.45 -2.38
CA SER A 360 -14.77 36.69 -1.74
C SER A 360 -16.03 37.52 -1.54
N ASP A 361 -16.39 37.73 -0.28
CA ASP A 361 -17.46 38.64 0.11
C ASP A 361 -17.20 40.00 -0.54
N HIS A 362 -17.98 40.32 -1.57
CA HIS A 362 -18.22 41.71 -1.95
C HIS A 362 -19.37 42.21 -1.08
N LEU A 363 -19.01 42.80 0.05
CA LEU A 363 -19.74 43.90 0.68
C LEU A 363 -18.79 45.08 0.89
#